data_AF-A0A9R0RZ94-F1
#
_entry.id   AF-A0A9R0RZ94-F1
#
_cell.length_a   1.000
_cell.length_b   1.000
_cell.length_c   1.000
_cell.angle_alpha   90.00
_cell.angle_beta   90.00
_cell.angle_gamma   90.00
#
_symmetry.space_group_name_H-M   'P 1'
#
loop_
_entity.id
_entity.type
_entity.pdbx_description
1 polymer ?
#
loop_
_entity_poly.entity_id
_entity_poly.type
_entity_poly.pdbx_seq_one_letter_code
_entity_poly.pdbx_strand_id
1 'polypeptide(L)' 'MYSWECGFGIRYGKSRTNVKGAKSMQELLCNCGGKPKKANSTSSRTECPAMIRLLRTEDDGWYICE' A
#
# COMPACT_ATOMS: atom_id res chain seq x y z
N MET A 1 6.78 -13.90 3.77
CA MET A 1 6.64 -13.12 5.00
C MET A 1 5.52 -12.12 4.80
N TYR A 2 4.51 -12.13 5.66
CA TYR A 2 3.34 -11.24 5.54
C TYR A 2 3.57 -9.94 6.33
N SER A 3 2.97 -8.84 5.89
CA SER A 3 3.18 -7.53 6.53
C SER A 3 2.73 -7.50 8.00
N TRP A 4 1.66 -8.23 8.34
CA TRP A 4 1.20 -8.36 9.73
C TRP A 4 2.15 -9.17 10.62
N GLU A 5 2.91 -10.12 10.07
CA GLU A 5 3.96 -10.85 10.80
C GLU A 5 5.16 -9.93 11.07
N CYS A 6 5.45 -9.02 10.14
CA CYS A 6 6.50 -8.01 10.29
C CYS A 6 6.10 -6.80 11.14
N GLY A 7 4.85 -6.71 11.60
CA GLY A 7 4.37 -5.61 12.44
C GLY A 7 4.19 -4.26 11.72
N PHE A 8 3.97 -4.25 10.40
CA PHE A 8 3.60 -3.03 9.66
C PHE A 8 2.30 -3.21 8.88
N GLY A 9 1.51 -2.13 8.80
CA GLY A 9 0.32 -2.10 7.96
C GLY A 9 0.67 -1.74 6.52
N ILE A 10 -0.24 -2.00 5.59
CA ILE A 10 -0.18 -1.49 4.23
C ILE A 10 -1.37 -0.55 4.03
N ARG A 11 -1.16 0.56 3.32
CA ARG A 11 -2.21 1.49 2.92
C ARG A 11 -2.19 1.71 1.41
N TYR A 12 -3.33 2.07 0.85
CA TYR A 12 -3.41 2.47 -0.55
C TYR A 12 -2.79 3.87 -0.75
N GLY A 13 -1.85 3.94 -1.69
CA GLY A 13 -1.28 5.19 -2.19
C GLY A 13 -2.04 5.70 -3.41
N LYS A 14 -1.31 6.29 -4.37
CA LYS A 14 -1.92 6.79 -5.60
C LYS A 14 -2.51 5.63 -6.41
N SER A 15 -3.53 5.95 -7.21
CA SER A 15 -4.09 5.02 -8.17
C SER A 15 -4.34 5.71 -9.49
N ARG A 16 -4.25 4.97 -10.59
CA ARG A 16 -4.60 5.44 -11.93
C ARG A 16 -5.72 4.57 -12.47
N THR A 17 -6.67 5.20 -13.15
CA THR A 17 -7.76 4.53 -13.86
C THR A 17 -7.52 4.69 -15.36
N ASN A 18 -7.80 3.63 -16.13
CA ASN A 18 -7.74 3.67 -17.59
C ASN A 18 -9.02 4.25 -18.20
N VAL A 19 -9.03 4.42 -19.52
CA VAL A 19 -10.20 4.90 -20.29
C VAL A 19 -11.42 3.97 -20.19
N LYS A 20 -11.21 2.70 -19.83
CA LYS A 20 -12.27 1.71 -19.61
C LYS A 20 -12.85 1.77 -18.19
N GLY A 21 -12.42 2.73 -17.35
CA GLY A 21 -12.89 2.88 -15.97
C GLY A 21 -12.28 1.90 -14.96
N ALA A 22 -11.33 1.06 -15.37
CA ALA A 22 -10.65 0.10 -14.51
C ALA A 22 -9.33 0.66 -13.97
N LYS A 23 -8.97 0.31 -12.72
CA LYS A 23 -7.68 0.71 -12.13
C LYS A 23 -6.53 0.08 -12.92
N SER A 24 -5.71 0.90 -13.58
CA SER A 24 -4.50 0.46 -14.30
C SER A 24 -3.23 0.52 -13.47
N MET A 25 -3.25 1.28 -12.37
CA MET A 25 -2.13 1.36 -11.42
C MET A 25 -2.66 1.53 -9.99
N GLN A 26 -2.00 0.89 -9.04
CA GLN A 26 -2.25 1.08 -7.61
C GLN A 26 -0.93 1.01 -6.84
N GLU A 27 -0.65 2.04 -6.03
CA GLU A 27 0.45 2.00 -5.08
C GLU A 27 -0.01 1.39 -3.76
N LEU A 28 0.85 0.55 -3.18
CA LEU A 28 0.77 0.06 -1.82
C LEU A 28 1.91 0.70 -1.04
N LEU A 29 1.56 1.49 -0.03
CA LEU A 29 2.53 2.20 0.81
C LEU A 29 2.61 1.51 2.15
N CYS A 30 3.80 1.49 2.73
CA CYS A 30 3.97 1.11 4.12
C CYS A 30 3.20 2.08 5.03
N ASN A 31 2.40 1.50 5.92
CA ASN A 31 1.76 2.17 7.02
C ASN A 31 2.54 1.79 8.27
N CYS A 32 3.69 2.44 8.47
CA CYS A 32 4.55 2.20 9.63
C CYS A 32 3.73 2.24 10.92
N GLY A 33 3.93 1.25 11.78
CA GLY A 33 3.44 1.31 13.15
C GLY A 33 4.07 2.52 13.85
N GLY A 34 3.25 3.50 14.18
CA GLY A 34 3.67 4.62 15.01
C GLY A 34 3.81 4.19 16.47
N LYS A 35 4.46 5.04 17.27
CA LYS A 35 4.45 4.86 18.73
C LYS A 35 3.10 5.35 19.26
N PRO A 36 2.31 4.51 19.94
CA PRO A 36 1.03 4.95 20.49
C PRO A 36 1.27 5.96 21.62
N LYS A 37 0.52 7.06 21.61
CA LYS A 37 0.62 8.10 22.66
C LYS A 37 -0.14 7.72 23.93
N LYS A 38 -1.04 6.74 23.86
CA LYS A 38 -1.90 6.25 24.96
C LYS A 38 -1.84 4.73 25.05
N ALA A 39 -1.97 4.19 26.26
CA ALA A 39 -2.16 2.74 26.46
C ALA A 39 -3.39 2.25 25.66
N ASN A 40 -3.29 1.07 25.03
CA ASN A 40 -4.32 0.47 24.17
C ASN A 40 -4.73 1.28 22.93
N SER A 41 -3.93 2.26 22.51
CA SER A 41 -4.09 2.89 21.19
C SER A 41 -3.07 2.33 20.21
N THR A 42 -3.39 2.39 18.92
CA THR A 42 -2.42 2.21 17.84
C THR A 42 -2.24 3.56 17.15
N SER A 43 -1.04 3.86 16.67
CA SER A 43 -0.83 5.00 15.80
C SER A 43 -0.18 4.52 14.50
N SER A 44 -0.45 5.23 13.41
CA SER A 44 0.20 5.00 12.13
C SER A 44 1.02 6.22 11.76
N ARG A 45 2.22 6.00 11.21
CA ARG A 45 2.99 7.07 10.56
C ARG A 45 2.77 7.00 9.06
N THR A 46 2.14 8.03 8.55
CA THR A 46 2.08 8.33 7.11
C THR A 46 3.39 9.02 6.75
N GLU A 47 4.07 8.65 5.65
CA GLU A 47 5.37 9.16 5.12
C GLU A 47 6.50 8.12 5.04
N CYS A 48 6.23 6.83 5.28
CA CYS A 48 7.20 5.80 4.94
C CYS A 48 7.49 5.83 3.42
N PRO A 49 8.76 5.93 2.99
CA PRO A 49 9.10 5.93 1.56
C PRO A 49 8.95 4.55 0.91
N ALA A 50 8.82 3.48 1.70
CA ALA A 50 8.61 2.14 1.17
C ALA A 50 7.25 2.05 0.44
N MET A 51 7.33 1.82 -0.87
CA MET A 51 6.21 1.75 -1.80
C MET A 51 6.41 0.52 -2.71
N ILE A 52 5.30 -0.17 -2.99
CA ILE A 52 5.21 -1.13 -4.09
C ILE A 52 4.21 -0.55 -5.10
N ARG A 53 4.58 -0.47 -6.37
CA ARG A 53 3.67 -0.05 -7.43
C ARG A 53 3.15 -1.28 -8.17
N LEU A 54 1.83 -1.42 -8.22
CA LEU A 54 1.16 -2.46 -8.99
C LEU A 54 0.68 -1.85 -10.31
N LEU A 55 0.98 -2.52 -11.41
CA LEU A 55 0.49 -2.18 -12.75
C LEU A 55 -0.41 -3.31 -13.25
N ARG A 56 -1.55 -2.93 -13.84
CA ARG A 56 -2.51 -3.90 -14.37
C ARG A 56 -2.08 -4.36 -15.75
N THR A 57 -2.11 -5.66 -15.98
CA THR A 57 -1.86 -6.29 -17.28
C THR A 57 -3.12 -6.28 -18.15
N GLU A 58 -2.99 -6.67 -19.42
CA GLU A 58 -4.13 -6.70 -20.35
C GLU A 58 -5.12 -7.82 -20.02
N ASP A 59 -4.67 -8.91 -19.39
CA ASP A 59 -5.46 -10.03 -18.88
C ASP A 59 -6.03 -9.77 -17.47
N ASP A 60 -6.11 -8.50 -17.05
CA ASP A 60 -6.63 -8.05 -15.75
C ASP A 60 -5.85 -8.53 -14.50
N GLY A 61 -4.68 -9.13 -14.72
CA GLY A 61 -3.70 -9.42 -13.68
C GLY A 61 -2.98 -8.16 -13.16
N TRP A 62 -2.14 -8.36 -12.15
CA TRP A 62 -1.30 -7.32 -11.57
C TRP A 62 0.14 -7.80 -11.49
N TYR A 63 1.08 -6.95 -11.88
CA TYR A 63 2.49 -7.18 -11.65
C TYR A 63 3.11 -6.08 -10.79
N ILE A 64 4.18 -6.45 -10.09
CA ILE A 64 4.95 -5.54 -9.25
C ILE A 64 5.95 -4.81 -10.15
N CYS A 65 5.91 -3.48 -10.12
CA CYS A 65 6.92 -2.60 -10.68
C CYS A 65 7.75 -2.07 -9.51
N GLU A 66 9.03 -2.47 -9.46
CA GLU A 66 10.07 -1.94 -8.57
C GLU A 66 10.44 -0.50 -8.97
#